data_AF-A0A2V8GHY7-F1
#
_entry.id   AF-A0A2V8GHY7-F1
#
_cell.length_a   1.000
_cell.length_b   1.000
_cell.length_c   1.000
_cell.angle_alpha   90.00
_cell.angle_beta   90.00
_cell.angle_gamma   90.00
#
_symmetry.space_group_name_H-M   'P 1'
#
loop_
_entity.id
_entity.type
_entity.pdbx_description
1 polymer ?
#
loop_
_entity_poly.entity_id
_entity_poly.type
_entity_poly.pdbx_seq_one_letter_code
_entity_poly.pdbx_strand_id
1 'polypeptide(L)'
;MQAADGTGSATRLTESPNQQVPSGIAADGTHLVFNEVTSTRLRDLRLLTLTPTPRIEPLLETPFEERGGIVSPDGHWLAYESNSSGQFEVYVRPFPNVGAGQWQVSNAGGVQALWARSGRELFYL
;
A
#
# COMPACT_ATOMS: atom_id res chain seq x y z
N MET A 1 6.19 -0.44 -16.80
CA MET A 1 4.81 -0.11 -17.20
C MET A 1 4.62 -0.44 -18.66
N GLN A 2 3.45 -0.94 -19.01
CA GLN A 2 2.96 -1.11 -20.38
C GLN A 2 1.70 -0.25 -20.50
N ALA A 3 1.39 0.30 -21.68
CA ALA A 3 0.09 0.93 -21.88
C ALA A 3 -1.02 -0.12 -21.75
N ALA A 4 -2.16 0.24 -21.18
CA ALA A 4 -3.28 -0.68 -20.95
C ALA A 4 -3.89 -1.23 -22.26
N ASP A 5 -3.55 -0.62 -23.40
CA ASP A 5 -3.89 -1.06 -24.76
C ASP A 5 -2.90 -2.11 -25.34
N GLY A 6 -1.92 -2.54 -24.55
CA GLY A 6 -0.93 -3.54 -24.94
C GLY A 6 0.17 -3.01 -25.85
N THR A 7 0.13 -1.74 -26.23
CA THR A 7 1.17 -1.13 -27.07
C THR A 7 2.35 -0.67 -26.22
N GLY A 8 3.56 -0.91 -26.72
CA GLY A 8 4.82 -0.55 -26.05
C GLY A 8 5.48 -1.68 -25.25
N SER A 9 6.78 -1.54 -25.00
CA SER A 9 7.59 -2.50 -24.25
C SER A 9 7.40 -2.30 -22.75
N ALA A 10 7.13 -3.37 -22.01
CA ALA A 10 7.03 -3.31 -20.55
C ALA A 10 8.38 -2.90 -19.93
N THR A 11 8.41 -1.73 -19.27
CA THR A 11 9.60 -1.30 -18.51
C THR A 11 9.56 -1.84 -17.07
N ARG A 12 10.66 -2.44 -16.61
CA ARG A 12 10.83 -2.79 -15.19
C ARG A 12 11.09 -1.51 -14.38
N LEU A 13 10.36 -1.32 -13.27
CA LEU A 13 10.44 -0.09 -12.45
C LEU A 13 11.21 -0.24 -11.15
N THR A 14 11.54 -1.46 -10.76
CA THR A 14 12.24 -1.78 -9.51
C THR A 14 13.43 -2.68 -9.84
N GLU A 15 14.52 -2.59 -9.07
CA GLU A 15 15.69 -3.48 -9.28
C GLU A 15 15.85 -4.57 -8.23
N SER A 16 15.06 -4.51 -7.16
CA SER A 16 15.15 -5.39 -5.99
C SER A 16 15.11 -6.88 -6.37
N PRO A 17 15.94 -7.73 -5.72
CA PRO A 17 15.85 -9.18 -5.84
C PRO A 17 14.73 -9.78 -4.97
N ASN A 18 14.13 -8.98 -4.09
CA ASN A 18 13.11 -9.41 -3.14
C ASN A 18 11.74 -9.59 -3.82
N GLN A 19 10.89 -10.41 -3.22
CA GLN A 19 9.51 -10.56 -3.69
C GLN A 19 8.75 -9.25 -3.45
N GLN A 20 8.20 -8.68 -4.52
CA GLN A 20 7.38 -7.47 -4.48
C GLN A 20 5.98 -7.78 -5.02
N VAL A 21 4.95 -7.31 -4.32
CA VAL A 21 3.55 -7.47 -4.74
C VAL A 21 2.87 -6.10 -4.72
N PRO A 22 2.43 -5.57 -5.88
CA PRO A 22 1.67 -4.33 -5.92
C PRO A 22 0.31 -4.51 -5.27
N SER A 23 -0.13 -3.51 -4.50
CA SER A 23 -1.41 -3.54 -3.79
C SER A 23 -2.40 -2.49 -4.27
N GLY A 24 -1.94 -1.32 -4.74
CA GLY A 24 -2.84 -0.31 -5.30
C GLY A 24 -2.15 0.93 -5.84
N ILE A 25 -2.69 1.49 -6.92
CA ILE A 25 -2.29 2.80 -7.46
C ILE A 25 -3.20 3.88 -6.86
N ALA A 26 -2.63 4.98 -6.38
CA ALA A 26 -3.39 6.13 -5.90
C ALA A 26 -4.13 6.80 -7.06
N ALA A 27 -5.20 7.54 -6.74
CA ALA A 27 -6.03 8.21 -7.75
C ALA A 27 -5.26 9.26 -8.58
N ASP A 28 -4.15 9.79 -8.05
CA ASP A 28 -3.26 10.70 -8.80
C ASP A 28 -2.53 10.02 -9.97
N GLY A 29 -2.52 8.68 -10.05
CA GLY A 29 -1.86 7.92 -11.11
C GLY A 29 -0.32 7.95 -11.05
N THR A 30 0.26 8.54 -10.00
CA THR A 30 1.70 8.72 -9.82
C THR A 30 2.26 7.90 -8.67
N HIS A 31 1.43 7.49 -7.71
CA HIS A 31 1.84 6.70 -6.56
C HIS A 31 1.33 5.26 -6.64
N LEU A 32 2.24 4.29 -6.56
CA LEU A 32 1.92 2.86 -6.43
C LEU A 32 2.38 2.36 -5.06
N VAL A 33 1.45 1.86 -4.26
CA VAL A 33 1.74 1.13 -3.02
C VAL A 33 1.96 -0.33 -3.37
N PHE A 34 3.01 -0.91 -2.79
CA PHE A 34 3.33 -2.32 -2.91
C PHE A 34 3.97 -2.82 -1.63
N ASN A 35 3.89 -4.11 -1.37
CA ASN A 35 4.64 -4.73 -0.28
C ASN A 35 5.91 -5.39 -0.79
N GLU A 36 6.96 -5.39 0.01
CA GLU A 36 8.22 -6.11 -0.24
C GLU A 36 8.52 -7.06 0.91
N VAL A 37 8.90 -8.30 0.57
CA VAL A 37 9.33 -9.31 1.55
C VAL A 37 10.85 -9.42 1.50
N THR A 38 11.54 -9.11 2.59
CA THR A 38 13.02 -9.22 2.67
C THR A 38 13.44 -10.42 3.50
N SER A 39 14.71 -10.85 3.41
CA SER A 39 15.21 -12.01 4.15
C SER A 39 15.37 -11.77 5.66
N THR A 40 15.41 -10.51 6.09
CA THR A 40 15.67 -10.11 7.48
C THR A 40 14.49 -9.40 8.13
N ARG A 41 13.43 -9.09 7.37
CA ARG A 41 12.23 -8.42 7.86
C ARG A 41 10.98 -9.17 7.46
N LEU A 42 9.90 -8.80 8.12
CA LEU A 42 8.54 -9.15 7.74
C LEU A 42 8.18 -8.45 6.41
N ARG A 43 6.92 -8.60 5.99
CA ARG A 43 6.37 -7.94 4.80
C ARG A 43 6.07 -6.47 5.15
N ASP A 44 6.73 -5.51 4.52
CA ASP A 44 6.57 -4.07 4.77
C ASP A 44 5.94 -3.35 3.55
N LEU A 45 5.34 -2.17 3.75
CA LEU A 45 4.79 -1.34 2.66
C LEU A 45 5.81 -0.33 2.11
N ARG A 46 5.85 -0.24 0.79
CA ARG A 46 6.71 0.66 0.02
C ARG A 46 5.88 1.52 -0.93
N LEU A 47 6.41 2.69 -1.24
CA LEU A 47 5.81 3.63 -2.19
C LEU A 47 6.72 3.77 -3.41
N LEU A 48 6.14 3.57 -4.60
CA LEU A 48 6.76 3.92 -5.86
C LEU A 48 6.11 5.20 -6.40
N THR A 49 6.87 6.27 -6.49
CA THR A 49 6.48 7.51 -7.19
C THR A 49 6.96 7.42 -8.63
N LEU A 50 6.07 7.49 -9.60
CA LEU A 50 6.34 7.27 -11.03
C LEU A 50 6.90 8.50 -11.76
N THR A 51 6.46 9.70 -11.36
CA THR A 51 6.77 10.96 -12.05
C THR A 51 7.40 11.97 -11.10
N PRO A 52 8.32 12.83 -11.58
CA PRO A 52 8.86 12.89 -12.94
C PRO A 52 9.84 11.74 -13.25
N THR A 53 10.41 11.11 -12.22
CA THR A 53 11.33 9.98 -12.34
C THR A 53 10.93 8.90 -11.34
N PRO A 54 10.86 7.62 -11.74
CA PRO A 54 10.55 6.52 -10.82
C PRO A 54 11.48 6.49 -9.60
N ARG A 55 10.89 6.54 -8.41
CA ARG A 55 11.63 6.42 -7.15
C ARG A 55 10.84 5.60 -6.13
N ILE A 56 11.55 4.69 -5.47
CA ILE A 56 10.99 3.82 -4.43
C ILE A 56 11.44 4.32 -3.06
N GLU A 57 10.51 4.40 -2.12
CA GLU A 57 10.76 4.78 -0.73
C GLU A 57 10.07 3.81 0.24
N PRO A 58 10.57 3.71 1.48
CA PRO A 58 9.76 3.20 2.58
C PRO A 58 8.46 3.98 2.70
N LEU A 59 7.32 3.28 2.83
CA LEU A 59 6.05 3.92 3.18
C LEU A 59 5.75 3.66 4.65
N LEU A 60 5.71 2.40 5.05
CA LEU A 60 5.47 1.99 6.43
C LEU A 60 6.35 0.78 6.72
N GLU A 61 7.24 0.94 7.70
CA GLU A 61 8.15 -0.09 8.18
C GLU A 61 8.01 -0.19 9.68
N THR A 62 7.55 -1.34 10.18
CA THR A 62 7.41 -1.58 11.61
C THR A 62 7.89 -3.00 11.98
N PRO A 63 7.93 -3.37 13.26
CA PRO A 63 8.23 -4.75 13.66
C PRO A 63 7.14 -5.78 13.30
N PHE A 64 6.05 -5.37 12.65
CA PHE A 64 4.89 -6.19 12.32
C PHE A 64 4.85 -6.52 10.82
N GLU A 65 3.94 -7.41 10.41
CA GLU A 65 3.64 -7.59 8.99
C GLU A 65 2.61 -6.54 8.56
N GLU A 66 2.87 -5.86 7.45
CA GLU A 66 1.92 -5.00 6.75
C GLU A 66 1.72 -5.41 5.29
N ARG A 67 0.46 -5.40 4.84
CA ARG A 67 0.12 -5.75 3.46
C ARG A 67 -1.16 -5.09 2.98
N GLY A 68 -1.44 -5.25 1.68
CA GLY A 68 -2.71 -4.82 1.10
C GLY A 68 -2.95 -3.31 1.17
N GLY A 69 -1.88 -2.50 1.17
CA GLY A 69 -1.99 -1.06 1.30
C GLY A 69 -2.74 -0.43 0.12
N ILE A 70 -3.80 0.33 0.41
CA ILE A 70 -4.57 1.08 -0.58
C ILE A 70 -4.79 2.54 -0.15
N VAL A 71 -4.57 3.46 -1.08
CA VAL A 71 -4.80 4.89 -0.85
C VAL A 71 -6.26 5.22 -1.14
N SER A 72 -6.87 6.06 -0.31
CA SER A 72 -8.22 6.55 -0.51
C SER A 72 -8.33 7.36 -1.81
N PRO A 73 -9.51 7.42 -2.45
CA PRO A 73 -9.71 8.17 -3.69
C PRO A 73 -9.33 9.66 -3.60
N ASP A 74 -9.43 10.26 -2.41
CA ASP A 74 -9.04 11.66 -2.17
C ASP A 74 -7.55 11.83 -1.86
N GLY A 75 -6.79 10.73 -1.78
CA GLY A 75 -5.35 10.75 -1.56
C GLY A 75 -4.91 11.02 -0.12
N HIS A 76 -5.83 11.10 0.85
CA HIS A 76 -5.50 11.51 2.21
C HIS A 76 -5.29 10.37 3.21
N TRP A 77 -5.70 9.15 2.85
CA TRP A 77 -5.70 8.01 3.77
C TRP A 77 -5.09 6.77 3.13
N LEU A 78 -4.32 6.03 3.93
CA LEU A 78 -3.86 4.69 3.62
C LEU A 78 -4.65 3.71 4.49
N ALA A 79 -5.38 2.79 3.88
CA ALA A 79 -5.86 1.59 4.57
C ALA A 79 -4.89 0.43 4.31
N TYR A 80 -4.64 -0.40 5.32
CA TYR A 80 -3.73 -1.54 5.22
C TYR A 80 -4.06 -2.60 6.26
N GLU A 81 -3.58 -3.81 6.04
CA GLU A 81 -3.68 -4.92 6.99
C GLU A 81 -2.40 -4.98 7.83
N SER A 82 -2.53 -5.19 9.15
CA SER A 82 -1.38 -5.46 10.00
C SER A 82 -1.69 -6.46 11.11
N ASN A 83 -0.68 -7.23 11.52
CA ASN A 83 -0.77 -8.18 12.64
C ASN A 83 -0.36 -7.57 13.99
N SER A 84 -0.29 -6.24 14.11
CA SER A 84 0.18 -5.55 15.32
C SER A 84 -0.62 -5.81 16.60
N SER A 85 -1.87 -6.25 16.48
CA SER A 85 -2.73 -6.66 17.60
C SER A 85 -2.60 -8.16 17.98
N GLY A 86 -1.77 -8.92 17.26
CA GLY A 86 -1.62 -10.37 17.38
C GLY A 86 -2.38 -11.18 16.31
N GLN A 87 -3.23 -10.53 15.52
CA GLN A 87 -3.90 -11.08 14.34
C GLN A 87 -4.06 -10.00 13.26
N PHE A 88 -4.32 -10.38 12.01
CA PHE A 88 -4.54 -9.38 10.96
C PHE A 88 -5.81 -8.58 11.21
N GLU A 89 -5.64 -7.26 11.30
CA GLU A 89 -6.71 -6.27 11.39
C GLU A 89 -6.48 -5.20 10.33
N VAL A 90 -7.55 -4.49 9.95
CA VAL A 90 -7.50 -3.32 9.10
C VAL A 90 -7.18 -2.09 9.93
N TYR A 91 -6.20 -1.33 9.46
CA TYR A 91 -5.79 -0.06 10.02
C TYR A 91 -5.87 1.04 8.97
N VAL A 92 -6.02 2.27 9.43
CA VAL A 92 -5.95 3.48 8.61
C VAL A 92 -4.88 4.42 9.17
N ARG A 93 -4.14 5.08 8.27
CA ARG A 93 -3.15 6.13 8.58
C ARG A 93 -3.30 7.28 7.59
N PRO A 94 -2.86 8.51 7.92
CA PRO A 94 -2.86 9.60 6.95
C PRO A 94 -1.84 9.29 5.85
N PHE A 95 -2.13 9.68 4.62
CA PHE A 95 -1.24 9.50 3.48
C PHE A 95 -0.88 10.86 2.88
N PRO A 96 0.38 11.08 2.46
CA PRO A 96 1.53 10.18 2.61
C PRO A 96 2.17 10.20 4.01
N ASN A 97 1.72 11.08 4.91
CA ASN A 97 2.28 11.22 6.25
C ASN A 97 1.77 10.15 7.22
N VAL A 98 2.18 8.89 7.00
CA VAL A 98 1.71 7.73 7.77
C VAL A 98 2.14 7.75 9.24
N GLY A 99 3.05 8.63 9.64
CA GLY A 99 3.47 8.82 11.02
C GLY A 99 2.55 9.73 11.84
N ALA A 100 1.63 10.47 11.20
CA ALA A 100 0.80 11.47 11.89
C ALA A 100 -0.36 10.88 12.72
N GLY A 101 -0.65 9.59 12.57
CA GLY A 101 -1.68 8.91 13.36
C GLY A 101 -1.92 7.50 12.85
N GLN A 102 -2.58 6.68 13.65
CA GLN A 102 -3.01 5.33 13.28
C GLN A 102 -4.35 5.04 13.96
N TRP A 103 -5.28 4.47 13.20
CA TRP A 103 -6.59 4.04 13.70
C TRP A 103 -6.81 2.59 13.34
N GLN A 104 -7.17 1.79 14.33
CA GLN A 104 -7.63 0.42 14.11
C GLN A 104 -9.10 0.45 13.71
N VAL A 105 -9.43 -0.17 12.57
CA VAL A 105 -10.79 -0.21 12.02
C VAL A 105 -11.52 -1.48 12.43
N SER A 106 -10.85 -2.63 12.39
CA SER A 106 -11.41 -3.92 12.79
C SER A 106 -10.83 -4.42 14.12
N ASN A 107 -11.57 -5.22 14.88
CA ASN A 107 -11.14 -5.72 16.19
C ASN A 107 -11.43 -7.22 16.43
N ALA A 108 -11.77 -7.94 15.36
CA ALA A 108 -12.12 -9.36 15.39
C ALA A 108 -11.64 -10.07 14.11
N GLY A 109 -10.53 -9.59 13.55
CA GLY A 109 -10.05 -9.95 12.22
C GLY A 109 -10.50 -8.92 11.17
N GLY A 110 -9.65 -8.74 10.15
CA GLY A 110 -9.96 -7.91 8.99
C GLY A 110 -8.93 -8.05 7.87
N VAL A 111 -9.39 -8.33 6.66
CA VAL A 111 -8.54 -8.40 5.44
C VAL A 111 -9.23 -7.78 4.22
N GLN A 112 -8.47 -7.63 3.13
CA GLN A 112 -8.97 -7.19 1.82
C GLN A 112 -9.72 -5.85 1.89
N ALA A 113 -9.11 -4.90 2.58
CA ALA A 113 -9.65 -3.55 2.71
C ALA A 113 -9.89 -2.93 1.32
N LEU A 114 -11.02 -2.22 1.15
CA LEU A 114 -11.38 -1.51 -0.08
C LEU A 114 -12.12 -0.21 0.23
N TRP A 115 -11.58 0.92 -0.25
CA TRP A 115 -12.26 2.20 -0.17
C TRP A 115 -13.45 2.26 -1.14
N ALA A 116 -14.60 2.74 -0.67
CA ALA A 116 -15.67 3.17 -1.54
C ALA A 116 -15.17 4.28 -2.48
N ARG A 117 -15.75 4.37 -3.68
CA ARG A 117 -15.41 5.44 -4.64
C ARG A 117 -15.65 6.86 -4.08
N SER A 118 -16.56 6.99 -3.11
CA SER A 118 -16.81 8.25 -2.40
C SER A 118 -15.65 8.68 -1.48
N GLY A 119 -14.75 7.75 -1.13
CA GLY A 119 -13.67 7.94 -0.16
C GLY A 119 -14.12 8.01 1.31
N ARG A 120 -15.42 7.79 1.58
CA ARG A 120 -16.01 7.98 2.92
C ARG A 120 -16.25 6.69 3.69
N GLU A 121 -16.15 5.56 3.00
CA GLU A 121 -16.45 4.23 3.55
C GLU A 121 -15.31 3.30 3.19
N LEU A 122 -15.00 2.39 4.12
CA LEU A 122 -14.00 1.35 3.96
C LEU A 122 -14.68 0.00 4.21
N PHE A 123 -14.61 -0.88 3.23
CA PHE A 123 -15.10 -2.26 3.34
C PHE A 123 -13.93 -3.19 3.63
N TYR A 124 -14.19 -4.29 4.35
CA TYR A 124 -13.22 -5.34 4.64
C TYR A 124 -13.95 -6.66 4.94
N LEU A 125 -13.21 -7.77 4.96
CA LEU A 125 -13.70 -9.13 5.30
C LEU A 125 -13.20 -9.58 6.66
#